data_AF-A0A7G9NT45-F1
#
_entry.id   AF-A0A7G9NT45-F1
#
_cell.length_a   1.000
_cell.length_b   1.000
_cell.length_c   1.000
_cell.angle_alpha   90.00
_cell.angle_beta   90.00
_cell.angle_gamma   90.00
#
_symmetry.space_group_name_H-M   'P 1'
#
loop_
_entity.id
_entity.type
_entity.pdbx_description
1 polymer ?
#
loop_
_entity_poly.entity_id
_entity_poly.type
_entity_poly.pdbx_seq_one_letter_code
_entity_poly.pdbx_strand_id
1 'polypeptide(L)'
;MRRKGFTLIELLVVVAIIALLIAILLPSLTKAKELARITQCSSNLRQHAYGTVFYSQNFKNWLPPYNHKLSGGKYTFVVNHWHRWFRTGAKQFQLLGKLYEGGYLEDGRLFYCPSQENKTFQLETYEPWPTDYYPGGNASDGVRIGYTYNPLYEDTSDVEPEPLFLRIQDMRPGRALGSDLLENVISVAHNDDPDAPGFNLLLIDSSVSFKVTSEPVRLMKLGDFGGYNFPLWQQTIEELERTP
;
A
#
# COMPACT_ATOMS: atom_id res chain seq x y z
N MET A 1 16.83 -32.83 56.12
CA MET A 1 16.17 -31.59 55.65
C MET A 1 14.89 -31.96 54.93
N ARG A 2 13.73 -31.49 55.41
CA ARG A 2 12.41 -31.82 54.83
C ARG A 2 12.15 -30.85 53.67
N ARG A 3 12.15 -31.33 52.42
CA ARG A 3 11.79 -30.51 51.25
C ARG A 3 10.33 -30.08 51.38
N LYS A 4 10.05 -28.77 51.35
CA LYS A 4 8.68 -28.26 51.23
C LYS A 4 8.20 -28.58 49.81
N GLY A 5 7.13 -29.37 49.69
CA GLY A 5 6.47 -29.64 48.41
C GLY A 5 5.54 -28.49 48.06
N PHE A 6 5.46 -28.17 46.77
CA PHE A 6 4.49 -27.20 46.25
C PHE A 6 3.09 -27.79 46.35
N THR A 7 2.13 -27.03 46.85
CA THR A 7 0.72 -27.45 46.89
C THR A 7 0.05 -27.20 45.54
N LEU A 8 -0.94 -28.02 45.20
CA LEU A 8 -1.78 -27.81 44.00
C LEU A 8 -2.44 -26.42 43.99
N ILE A 9 -2.80 -25.89 45.16
CA ILE A 9 -3.41 -24.57 45.31
C ILE A 9 -2.42 -23.46 44.93
N GLU A 10 -1.17 -23.54 45.39
CA GLU A 10 -0.14 -22.55 45.04
C GLU A 10 0.12 -22.52 43.53
N LEU A 11 0.16 -23.69 42.88
CA LEU A 11 0.31 -23.76 41.43
C LEU A 11 -0.90 -23.17 40.70
N LEU A 12 -2.12 -23.48 41.18
CA LEU A 12 -3.37 -23.01 40.58
C LEU A 12 -3.54 -21.50 40.67
N VAL A 13 -3.20 -20.88 41.81
CA VAL A 13 -3.25 -19.42 41.97
C VAL A 13 -2.26 -18.73 41.04
N VAL A 14 -1.06 -19.29 40.86
CA VAL A 14 -0.04 -18.71 39.97
C VAL A 14 -0.49 -18.72 38.51
N VAL A 15 -1.01 -19.85 38.01
CA VAL A 15 -1.51 -19.90 36.63
C VAL A 15 -2.73 -19.00 36.43
N ALA A 16 -3.59 -18.84 37.44
CA ALA A 16 -4.72 -17.91 37.40
C ALA A 16 -4.25 -16.45 37.27
N ILE A 17 -3.23 -16.06 38.04
CA ILE A 17 -2.65 -14.70 37.94
C ILE A 17 -1.97 -14.49 36.59
N ILE A 18 -1.20 -15.46 36.09
CA ILE A 18 -0.55 -15.37 34.77
C ILE A 18 -1.60 -15.22 33.66
N ALA A 19 -2.67 -16.01 33.68
CA ALA A 19 -3.75 -15.92 32.71
C ALA A 19 -4.43 -14.55 32.72
N LEU A 20 -4.70 -13.99 33.90
CA LEU A 20 -5.25 -12.64 34.05
C LEU A 20 -4.31 -11.56 33.48
N LEU A 21 -3.01 -11.66 33.76
CA LEU A 21 -2.03 -10.71 33.23
C LEU A 21 -1.95 -10.77 31.70
N ILE A 22 -1.91 -11.97 31.12
CA ILE A 22 -1.88 -12.16 29.65
C ILE A 22 -3.14 -11.59 29.00
N ALA A 23 -4.32 -11.78 29.61
CA ALA A 23 -5.58 -11.27 29.08
C ALA A 23 -5.58 -9.74 28.91
N ILE A 24 -4.90 -9.01 29.80
CA ILE A 24 -4.78 -7.54 29.74
C ILE A 24 -3.66 -7.12 28.76
N LEU A 25 -2.60 -7.92 28.64
CA LEU A 25 -1.43 -7.60 27.81
C LEU A 25 -1.66 -7.83 26.31
N LEU A 26 -2.40 -8.88 25.92
CA LEU A 26 -2.64 -9.23 24.52
C LEU A 26 -3.25 -8.11 23.67
N PRO A 27 -4.37 -7.47 24.05
CA PRO A 27 -4.96 -6.40 23.23
C PRO A 27 -4.02 -5.21 23.08
N SER A 28 -3.27 -4.89 24.14
CA SER A 28 -2.29 -3.80 24.14
C SER A 28 -1.13 -4.09 23.17
N LEU A 29 -0.66 -5.33 23.13
CA LEU A 29 0.41 -5.74 22.22
C LEU A 29 -0.03 -5.74 20.76
N THR A 30 -1.26 -6.15 20.45
CA THR A 30 -1.80 -6.09 19.08
C THR A 30 -1.84 -4.65 18.57
N LYS A 31 -2.38 -3.72 19.36
CA LYS A 31 -2.39 -2.29 19.01
C LYS A 31 -0.99 -1.71 18.84
N ALA A 32 -0.06 -2.06 19.72
CA ALA A 32 1.32 -1.60 19.62
C ALA A 32 2.02 -2.10 18.33
N LYS A 33 1.76 -3.35 17.93
CA LYS A 33 2.26 -3.90 16.67
C LYS A 33 1.68 -3.15 15.48
N GLU A 34 0.39 -2.83 15.49
CA GLU A 34 -0.22 -2.09 14.39
C GLU A 34 0.33 -0.67 14.27
N LEU A 35 0.50 0.05 15.37
CA LEU A 35 1.16 1.36 15.38
C LEU A 35 2.59 1.30 14.81
N ALA A 36 3.34 0.22 15.10
CA ALA A 36 4.65 0.01 14.52
C ALA A 36 4.58 -0.21 12.99
N ARG A 37 3.58 -0.97 12.51
CA ARG A 37 3.35 -1.16 11.07
C ARG A 37 2.92 0.12 10.37
N ILE A 38 2.05 0.93 10.97
CA ILE A 38 1.68 2.27 10.47
C ILE A 38 2.93 3.15 10.35
N THR A 39 3.79 3.15 11.37
CA THR A 39 5.04 3.92 11.36
C THR A 39 5.98 3.47 10.25
N GLN A 40 6.12 2.16 10.05
CA GLN A 40 6.92 1.60 8.95
C GLN A 40 6.34 1.96 7.59
N CYS A 41 5.01 1.83 7.43
CA CYS A 41 4.29 2.21 6.22
C CYS A 41 4.52 3.69 5.86
N SER A 42 4.41 4.57 6.87
CA SER A 42 4.70 5.99 6.74
C SER A 42 6.15 6.26 6.33
N SER A 43 7.12 5.52 6.88
CA SER A 43 8.52 5.61 6.50
C SER A 43 8.78 5.19 5.05
N ASN A 44 8.15 4.09 4.60
CA ASN A 44 8.23 3.62 3.21
C ASN A 44 7.68 4.68 2.24
N LEU A 45 6.52 5.27 2.55
CA LEU A 45 5.93 6.34 1.75
C LEU A 45 6.81 7.60 1.67
N ARG A 46 7.47 8.00 2.78
CA ARG A 46 8.44 9.11 2.73
C ARG A 46 9.61 8.79 1.80
N GLN A 47 10.11 7.56 1.81
CA GLN A 47 11.16 7.14 0.88
C GLN A 47 10.69 7.20 -0.58
N HIS A 48 9.44 6.82 -0.87
CA HIS A 48 8.85 7.01 -2.19
C HIS A 48 8.81 8.48 -2.61
N ALA A 49 8.48 9.38 -1.68
CA ALA A 49 8.49 10.81 -1.93
C ALA A 49 9.88 11.31 -2.33
N TYR A 50 10.91 10.95 -1.56
CA TYR A 50 12.29 11.32 -1.88
C TYR A 50 12.74 10.76 -3.22
N GLY A 51 12.48 9.48 -3.47
CA GLY A 51 12.78 8.85 -4.76
C GLY A 51 12.09 9.56 -5.92
N THR A 52 10.82 9.94 -5.75
CA THR A 52 10.03 10.67 -6.75
C THR A 52 10.59 12.07 -7.01
N VAL A 53 10.96 12.80 -5.95
CA VAL A 53 11.56 14.13 -6.08
C VAL A 53 12.90 14.03 -6.82
N PHE A 54 13.78 13.11 -6.44
CA PHE A 54 15.07 12.90 -7.11
C PHE A 54 14.89 12.48 -8.58
N TYR A 55 13.97 11.57 -8.85
CA TYR A 55 13.60 11.21 -10.22
C TYR A 55 13.16 12.46 -11.00
N SER A 56 12.25 13.26 -10.44
CA SER A 56 11.73 14.44 -11.12
C SER A 56 12.85 15.45 -11.47
N GLN A 57 13.83 15.64 -10.59
CA GLN A 57 14.98 16.53 -10.85
C GLN A 57 15.82 16.03 -12.04
N ASN A 58 16.02 14.73 -12.14
CA ASN A 58 16.80 14.12 -13.24
C ASN A 58 16.01 14.06 -14.56
N PHE A 59 14.68 14.06 -14.49
CA PHE A 59 13.79 13.92 -15.64
C PHE A 59 12.94 15.17 -15.89
N LYS A 60 13.53 16.38 -15.85
CA LYS A 60 12.85 17.65 -16.23
C LYS A 60 11.50 17.88 -15.53
N ASN A 61 11.43 17.62 -14.23
CA ASN A 61 10.24 17.68 -13.37
C ASN A 61 9.16 16.65 -13.67
N TRP A 62 9.40 15.69 -14.57
CA TRP A 62 8.44 14.62 -14.84
C TRP A 62 8.35 13.65 -13.68
N LEU A 63 7.12 13.28 -13.36
CA LEU A 63 6.86 12.19 -12.43
C LEU A 63 7.15 10.85 -13.12
N PRO A 64 7.53 9.81 -12.36
CA PRO A 64 7.59 8.43 -12.85
C PRO A 64 6.37 8.06 -13.71
N PRO A 65 6.55 7.86 -15.03
CA PRO A 65 5.42 7.76 -15.95
C PRO A 65 4.79 6.37 -15.94
N TYR A 66 3.51 6.35 -16.29
CA TYR A 66 2.84 5.15 -16.77
C TYR A 66 3.11 5.01 -18.28
N ASN A 67 3.76 3.93 -18.69
CA ASN A 67 4.23 3.74 -20.08
C ASN A 67 3.36 2.80 -20.91
N HIS A 68 2.10 2.55 -20.53
CA HIS A 68 1.24 1.64 -21.27
C HIS A 68 0.37 2.41 -22.28
N LYS A 69 0.57 2.14 -23.58
CA LYS A 69 -0.35 2.46 -24.68
C LYS A 69 -0.99 1.17 -25.20
N LEU A 70 -1.52 0.33 -24.30
CA LEU A 70 -1.95 -1.02 -24.66
C LEU A 70 -3.27 -1.32 -23.99
N SER A 71 -4.29 -1.42 -24.85
CA SER A 71 -5.68 -1.64 -24.55
C SER A 71 -5.90 -2.74 -23.52
N GLY A 72 -6.54 -2.37 -22.40
CA GLY A 72 -7.39 -3.28 -21.65
C GLY A 72 -7.01 -3.64 -20.21
N GLY A 73 -6.02 -2.99 -19.59
CA GLY A 73 -5.71 -3.25 -18.17
C GLY A 73 -5.12 -2.05 -17.45
N LYS A 74 -5.71 -1.71 -16.31
CA LYS A 74 -5.34 -0.57 -15.44
C LYS A 74 -4.41 -1.09 -14.33
N TYR A 75 -3.18 -0.57 -14.22
CA TYR A 75 -2.11 -1.19 -13.41
C TYR A 75 -1.32 -0.17 -12.54
N THR A 76 -1.99 0.70 -11.77
CA THR A 76 -1.31 1.69 -10.90
C THR A 76 -0.46 1.06 -9.79
N PHE A 77 -0.79 -0.19 -9.45
CA PHE A 77 -0.23 -0.99 -8.37
C PHE A 77 0.79 -2.00 -8.89
N VAL A 78 1.44 -1.77 -10.04
CA VAL A 78 2.40 -2.69 -10.65
C VAL A 78 3.78 -2.03 -10.81
N VAL A 79 4.83 -2.71 -10.36
CA VAL A 79 6.24 -2.27 -10.49
C VAL A 79 6.83 -2.63 -11.84
N ASN A 80 6.53 -3.80 -12.37
CA ASN A 80 6.96 -4.22 -13.70
C ASN A 80 5.93 -5.12 -14.36
N HIS A 81 5.70 -4.94 -15.66
CA HIS A 81 4.80 -5.79 -16.44
C HIS A 81 5.59 -6.75 -17.34
N TRP A 82 5.07 -7.98 -17.51
CA TRP A 82 5.49 -8.93 -18.52
C TRP A 82 4.35 -9.09 -19.51
N HIS A 83 4.53 -8.64 -20.75
CA HIS A 83 3.47 -8.76 -21.75
C HIS A 83 3.79 -9.88 -22.72
N ARG A 84 3.12 -11.02 -22.60
CA ARG A 84 3.33 -12.21 -23.46
C ARG A 84 3.19 -11.93 -24.96
N TRP A 85 2.43 -10.88 -25.34
CA TRP A 85 2.23 -10.48 -26.74
C TRP A 85 3.31 -9.54 -27.28
N PHE A 86 4.12 -8.91 -26.42
CA PHE A 86 5.32 -8.19 -26.85
C PHE A 86 6.51 -9.13 -26.75
N ARG A 87 7.05 -9.48 -27.93
CA ARG A 87 8.20 -10.39 -28.12
C ARG A 87 9.53 -9.84 -27.56
N THR A 88 9.51 -8.90 -26.60
CA THR A 88 10.71 -8.23 -26.10
C THR A 88 11.31 -8.91 -24.87
N GLY A 89 10.54 -9.73 -24.12
CA GLY A 89 11.04 -10.46 -22.94
C GLY A 89 11.64 -9.59 -21.83
N ALA A 90 11.51 -8.26 -21.93
CA ALA A 90 12.14 -7.29 -21.05
C ALA A 90 11.14 -6.79 -20.01
N LYS A 91 11.55 -6.75 -18.74
CA LYS A 91 10.78 -6.14 -17.65
C LYS A 91 10.57 -4.66 -17.99
N GLN A 92 9.31 -4.23 -18.09
CA GLN A 92 9.00 -2.81 -18.23
C GLN A 92 8.61 -2.25 -16.88
N PHE A 93 9.56 -1.61 -16.20
CA PHE A 93 9.27 -0.88 -14.97
C PHE A 93 8.40 0.34 -15.29
N GLN A 94 7.40 0.60 -14.45
CA GLN A 94 6.44 1.70 -14.62
C GLN A 94 6.15 2.34 -13.26
N LEU A 95 5.68 3.59 -13.25
CA LEU A 95 5.29 4.31 -12.02
C LEU A 95 6.39 4.19 -10.95
N LEU A 96 6.06 3.80 -9.72
CA LEU A 96 7.04 3.59 -8.65
C LEU A 96 8.15 2.60 -9.02
N GLY A 97 7.91 1.64 -9.91
CA GLY A 97 8.95 0.74 -10.42
C GLY A 97 10.08 1.46 -11.16
N LYS A 98 9.83 2.64 -11.75
CA LYS A 98 10.89 3.48 -12.33
C LYS A 98 11.88 3.99 -11.28
N LEU A 99 11.45 4.10 -10.03
CA LEU A 99 12.35 4.46 -8.93
C LEU A 99 13.34 3.33 -8.65
N TYR A 100 12.91 2.07 -8.76
CA TYR A 100 13.81 0.92 -8.69
C TYR A 100 14.72 0.83 -9.92
N GLU A 101 14.17 0.94 -11.13
CA GLU A 101 14.96 0.93 -12.37
C GLU A 101 16.05 2.00 -12.39
N GLY A 102 15.74 3.19 -11.86
CA GLY A 102 16.67 4.31 -11.76
C GLY A 102 17.62 4.27 -10.56
N GLY A 103 17.56 3.24 -9.69
CA GLY A 103 18.41 3.12 -8.51
C GLY A 103 18.09 4.11 -7.37
N TYR A 104 16.89 4.70 -7.37
CA TYR A 104 16.45 5.61 -6.30
C TYR A 104 15.91 4.84 -5.08
N LEU A 105 15.35 3.66 -5.31
CA LEU A 105 14.85 2.74 -4.28
C LEU A 105 15.32 1.33 -4.62
N GLU A 106 16.23 0.77 -3.84
CA GLU A 106 16.85 -0.53 -4.17
C GLU A 106 16.22 -1.72 -3.43
N ASP A 107 15.55 -1.49 -2.30
CA ASP A 107 14.92 -2.56 -1.50
C ASP A 107 13.44 -2.73 -1.87
N GLY A 108 13.08 -3.93 -2.32
CA GLY A 108 11.70 -4.31 -2.66
C GLY A 108 10.72 -4.15 -1.51
N ARG A 109 11.17 -4.28 -0.27
CA ARG A 109 10.34 -4.08 0.94
C ARG A 109 9.68 -2.70 1.00
N LEU A 110 10.31 -1.70 0.40
CA LEU A 110 9.79 -0.32 0.41
C LEU A 110 8.47 -0.20 -0.34
N PHE A 111 8.20 -1.10 -1.27
CA PHE A 111 7.00 -1.09 -2.10
C PHE A 111 5.80 -1.81 -1.48
N TYR A 112 5.91 -2.34 -0.27
CA TYR A 112 4.84 -3.11 0.37
C TYR A 112 4.46 -2.54 1.74
N CYS A 113 3.15 -2.42 1.97
CA CYS A 113 2.61 -2.06 3.26
C CYS A 113 2.60 -3.29 4.18
N PRO A 114 3.21 -3.24 5.39
CA PRO A 114 3.27 -4.38 6.31
C PRO A 114 1.92 -4.76 6.94
N SER A 115 0.90 -3.90 6.81
CA SER A 115 -0.47 -4.17 7.30
C SER A 115 -1.41 -4.64 6.21
N GLN A 116 -0.93 -4.88 4.99
CA GLN A 116 -1.77 -5.41 3.92
C GLN A 116 -2.08 -6.88 4.16
N GLU A 117 -3.36 -7.26 4.14
CA GLU A 117 -3.82 -8.64 4.36
C GLU A 117 -3.96 -9.44 3.05
N ASN A 118 -4.16 -8.78 1.92
CA ASN A 118 -4.26 -9.46 0.63
C ASN A 118 -2.87 -9.86 0.13
N LYS A 119 -2.65 -11.18 0.06
CA LYS A 119 -1.41 -11.81 -0.42
C LYS A 119 -0.94 -11.28 -1.76
N THR A 120 -1.86 -10.92 -2.64
CA THR A 120 -1.55 -10.36 -3.97
C THR A 120 -0.80 -9.03 -3.91
N PHE A 121 -0.78 -8.36 -2.75
CA PHE A 121 -0.11 -7.09 -2.50
C PHE A 121 0.89 -7.18 -1.34
N GLN A 122 1.41 -8.38 -1.08
CA GLN A 122 2.43 -8.68 -0.07
C GLN A 122 3.76 -9.04 -0.74
N LEU A 123 4.87 -8.70 -0.10
CA LEU A 123 6.21 -8.95 -0.62
C LEU A 123 6.49 -10.44 -0.80
N GLU A 124 6.07 -11.26 0.16
CA GLU A 124 6.32 -12.70 0.25
C GLU A 124 5.82 -13.45 -1.00
N THR A 125 4.80 -12.91 -1.65
CA THR A 125 4.22 -13.43 -2.89
C THR A 125 5.14 -13.26 -4.10
N TYR A 126 6.07 -12.31 -4.01
CA TYR A 126 6.94 -11.87 -5.09
C TYR A 126 8.43 -12.07 -4.77
N GLU A 127 8.77 -12.78 -3.70
CA GLU A 127 10.17 -13.12 -3.38
C GLU A 127 10.67 -14.28 -4.28
N PRO A 128 11.91 -14.21 -4.82
CA PRO A 128 12.85 -13.09 -4.72
C PRO A 128 12.41 -11.88 -5.57
N TRP A 129 12.58 -10.67 -5.03
CA TRP A 129 12.07 -9.44 -5.64
C TRP A 129 13.16 -8.68 -6.42
N PRO A 130 12.86 -8.13 -7.61
CA PRO A 130 11.62 -8.27 -8.37
C PRO A 130 11.56 -9.60 -9.13
N THR A 131 10.50 -10.38 -8.89
CA THR A 131 10.29 -11.66 -9.58
C THR A 131 9.74 -11.49 -11.01
N ASP A 132 9.91 -12.52 -11.82
CA ASP A 132 9.22 -12.68 -13.12
C ASP A 132 7.98 -13.58 -13.01
N TYR A 133 7.70 -14.13 -11.82
CA TYR A 133 6.60 -15.03 -11.56
C TYR A 133 5.35 -14.27 -11.08
N TYR A 134 4.21 -14.56 -11.71
CA TYR A 134 2.91 -14.08 -11.28
C TYR A 134 2.07 -15.24 -10.70
N PRO A 135 1.68 -15.19 -9.42
CA PRO A 135 0.76 -16.16 -8.85
C PRO A 135 -0.66 -15.89 -9.36
N GLY A 136 -1.17 -16.78 -10.22
CA GLY A 136 -2.53 -16.64 -10.78
C GLY A 136 -2.67 -16.98 -12.27
N GLY A 137 -1.56 -17.26 -12.96
CA GLY A 137 -1.58 -17.95 -14.27
C GLY A 137 -1.92 -17.11 -15.51
N ASN A 138 -2.38 -15.87 -15.37
CA ASN A 138 -2.57 -14.98 -16.51
C ASN A 138 -1.30 -14.15 -16.77
N ALA A 139 -0.72 -14.33 -17.95
CA ALA A 139 0.56 -13.77 -18.40
C ALA A 139 0.51 -12.25 -18.72
N SER A 140 -0.40 -11.53 -18.08
CA SER A 140 -0.72 -10.12 -18.33
C SER A 140 -0.81 -9.31 -17.03
N ASP A 141 -0.33 -9.85 -15.90
CA ASP A 141 -0.34 -9.13 -14.63
C ASP A 141 1.10 -9.10 -14.09
N GLY A 142 1.61 -7.89 -13.87
CA GLY A 142 2.97 -7.67 -13.38
C GLY A 142 3.16 -7.89 -11.87
N VAL A 143 4.35 -7.59 -11.35
CA VAL A 143 4.62 -7.61 -9.89
C VAL A 143 3.84 -6.47 -9.24
N ARG A 144 2.93 -6.81 -8.33
CA ARG A 144 2.07 -5.83 -7.69
C ARG A 144 2.71 -5.25 -6.42
N ILE A 145 2.23 -4.08 -5.98
CA ILE A 145 2.75 -3.35 -4.82
C ILE A 145 1.64 -2.88 -3.87
N GLY A 146 1.99 -2.69 -2.61
CA GLY A 146 1.07 -2.34 -1.53
C GLY A 146 0.77 -0.85 -1.39
N TYR A 147 1.05 -0.05 -2.43
CA TYR A 147 0.82 1.40 -2.43
C TYR A 147 0.23 1.87 -3.75
N THR A 148 -0.63 2.88 -3.68
CA THR A 148 -1.06 3.67 -4.83
C THR A 148 -0.21 4.92 -4.95
N TYR A 149 0.15 5.27 -6.18
CA TYR A 149 0.97 6.43 -6.52
C TYR A 149 0.34 7.19 -7.66
N ASN A 150 0.39 8.51 -7.58
CA ASN A 150 -0.16 9.46 -8.55
C ASN A 150 -1.61 9.10 -8.89
N PRO A 151 -2.59 9.51 -8.04
CA PRO A 151 -4.02 9.26 -8.28
C PRO A 151 -4.36 9.40 -9.76
N LEU A 152 -5.09 8.45 -10.33
CA LEU A 152 -5.51 8.56 -11.73
C LEU A 152 -6.66 9.58 -11.88
N TYR A 153 -7.15 9.78 -13.09
CA TYR A 153 -8.42 10.42 -13.36
C TYR A 153 -9.14 9.63 -14.45
N GLU A 154 -10.40 9.28 -14.23
CA GLU A 154 -11.25 8.69 -15.27
C GLU A 154 -12.24 9.75 -15.73
N ASP A 155 -12.02 10.30 -16.92
CA ASP A 155 -13.05 11.06 -17.62
C ASP A 155 -14.02 10.08 -18.28
N THR A 156 -15.30 10.37 -18.19
CA THR A 156 -16.37 9.50 -18.67
C THR A 156 -16.16 9.03 -20.13
N SER A 157 -16.49 7.76 -20.41
CA SER A 157 -16.52 7.07 -21.71
C SER A 157 -15.18 6.69 -22.35
N ASP A 158 -14.87 5.39 -22.37
CA ASP A 158 -13.90 4.69 -23.25
C ASP A 158 -12.44 5.18 -23.31
N VAL A 159 -12.03 6.14 -22.47
CA VAL A 159 -10.64 6.64 -22.39
C VAL A 159 -9.89 5.98 -21.23
N GLU A 160 -8.65 5.54 -21.47
CA GLU A 160 -7.79 4.97 -20.42
C GLU A 160 -7.50 6.03 -19.34
N PRO A 161 -7.61 5.70 -18.04
CA PRO A 161 -7.42 6.67 -16.98
C PRO A 161 -5.97 7.17 -16.97
N GLU A 162 -5.80 8.49 -17.06
CA GLU A 162 -4.49 9.10 -17.09
C GLU A 162 -4.02 9.44 -15.67
N PRO A 163 -2.71 9.38 -15.38
CA PRO A 163 -2.19 9.95 -14.15
C PRO A 163 -2.61 11.41 -14.03
N LEU A 164 -3.18 11.79 -12.88
CA LEU A 164 -3.71 13.14 -12.66
C LEU A 164 -2.63 14.22 -12.84
N PHE A 165 -1.36 13.85 -12.62
CA PHE A 165 -0.22 14.74 -12.75
C PHE A 165 0.89 14.14 -13.61
N LEU A 166 1.38 14.91 -14.57
CA LEU A 166 2.53 14.53 -15.39
C LEU A 166 3.84 15.05 -14.80
N ARG A 167 3.79 16.21 -14.14
CA ARG A 167 4.94 16.87 -13.54
C ARG A 167 4.65 17.23 -12.11
N ILE A 168 5.69 17.19 -11.27
CA ILE A 168 5.58 17.52 -9.86
C ILE A 168 5.09 18.97 -9.63
N GLN A 169 5.43 19.88 -10.54
CA GLN A 169 5.03 21.29 -10.49
C GLN A 169 3.54 21.53 -10.76
N ASP A 170 2.83 20.57 -11.37
CA ASP A 170 1.41 20.71 -11.73
C ASP A 170 0.49 20.39 -10.53
N MET A 171 1.07 19.89 -9.44
CA MET A 171 0.36 19.49 -8.22
C MET A 171 0.20 20.68 -7.26
N ARG A 172 -1.01 20.87 -6.73
CA ARG A 172 -1.26 21.87 -5.67
C ARG A 172 -0.69 21.40 -4.32
N PRO A 173 -0.24 22.33 -3.45
CA PRO A 173 0.15 21.99 -2.07
C PRO A 173 -0.98 21.27 -1.32
N GLY A 174 -0.63 20.29 -0.49
CA GLY A 174 -1.60 19.49 0.28
C GLY A 174 -2.30 18.38 -0.50
N ARG A 175 -1.96 18.17 -1.79
CA ARG A 175 -2.42 16.99 -2.54
C ARG A 175 -1.69 15.73 -2.15
N ALA A 176 -2.42 14.62 -2.12
CA ALA A 176 -1.85 13.29 -2.01
C ALA A 176 -1.11 12.90 -3.30
N LEU A 177 0.17 12.55 -3.16
CA LEU A 177 1.00 11.92 -4.17
C LEU A 177 0.87 10.39 -4.13
N GLY A 178 0.55 9.82 -2.97
CA GLY A 178 0.37 8.39 -2.81
C GLY A 178 -0.35 8.01 -1.52
N SER A 179 -0.75 6.75 -1.43
CA SER A 179 -1.49 6.22 -0.28
C SER A 179 -1.28 4.70 -0.14
N ASP A 180 -1.52 4.15 1.04
CA ASP A 180 -1.71 2.71 1.26
C ASP A 180 -3.16 2.24 1.00
N LEU A 181 -4.06 3.15 0.58
CA LEU A 181 -5.38 2.84 0.04
C LEU A 181 -5.26 2.36 -1.42
N LEU A 182 -5.41 1.05 -1.63
CA LEU A 182 -5.39 0.45 -2.95
C LEU A 182 -6.76 0.55 -3.65
N GLU A 183 -6.74 1.00 -4.90
CA GLU A 183 -7.93 1.31 -5.72
C GLU A 183 -8.80 0.13 -6.15
N ASN A 184 -8.31 -1.12 -6.07
CA ASN A 184 -8.98 -2.33 -6.58
C ASN A 184 -8.95 -3.49 -5.59
N VAL A 185 -8.96 -3.19 -4.32
CA VAL A 185 -8.73 -4.18 -3.27
C VAL A 185 -9.82 -4.08 -2.23
N ILE A 186 -10.48 -5.21 -1.99
CA ILE A 186 -11.54 -5.33 -0.99
C ILE A 186 -10.96 -5.31 0.43
N SER A 187 -9.69 -5.73 0.59
CA SER A 187 -8.96 -5.63 1.84
C SER A 187 -8.28 -4.27 2.00
N VAL A 188 -8.45 -3.69 3.17
CA VAL A 188 -7.85 -2.43 3.56
C VAL A 188 -6.67 -2.68 4.49
N ALA A 189 -5.56 -2.00 4.22
CA ALA A 189 -4.46 -1.93 5.16
C ALA A 189 -4.88 -1.13 6.41
N HIS A 190 -4.33 -1.47 7.57
CA HIS A 190 -4.63 -0.75 8.82
C HIS A 190 -6.12 -0.79 9.23
N ASN A 191 -6.82 -1.88 8.92
CA ASN A 191 -8.24 -2.09 9.21
C ASN A 191 -8.51 -2.66 10.61
N ASP A 192 -7.83 -2.13 11.64
CA ASP A 192 -8.05 -2.54 13.04
C ASP A 192 -9.49 -2.22 13.51
N ASP A 193 -10.10 -1.17 12.93
CA ASP A 193 -11.50 -0.79 13.12
C ASP A 193 -12.22 -0.81 11.76
N PRO A 194 -13.10 -1.80 11.50
CA PRO A 194 -13.86 -1.88 10.26
C PRO A 194 -14.79 -0.70 9.99
N ASP A 195 -15.20 0.02 11.04
CA ASP A 195 -16.11 1.16 10.93
C ASP A 195 -15.35 2.48 10.69
N ALA A 196 -14.05 2.50 10.99
CA ALA A 196 -13.19 3.67 10.85
C ALA A 196 -11.77 3.28 10.37
N PRO A 197 -11.63 2.79 9.12
CA PRO A 197 -10.34 2.40 8.57
C PRO A 197 -9.38 3.60 8.49
N GLY A 198 -8.10 3.33 8.75
CA GLY A 198 -7.03 4.32 8.69
C GLY A 198 -6.11 4.14 7.49
N PHE A 199 -5.55 5.23 6.97
CA PHE A 199 -4.69 5.25 5.80
C PHE A 199 -3.53 6.22 5.97
N ASN A 200 -2.35 5.88 5.46
CA ASN A 200 -1.26 6.82 5.32
C ASN A 200 -1.38 7.54 3.98
N LEU A 201 -1.56 8.87 4.04
CA LEU A 201 -1.49 9.74 2.88
C LEU A 201 -0.10 10.35 2.77
N LEU A 202 0.57 10.09 1.65
CA LEU A 202 1.77 10.81 1.24
C LEU A 202 1.37 12.08 0.52
N LEU A 203 1.77 13.23 1.05
CA LEU A 203 1.54 14.53 0.44
C LEU A 203 2.75 14.94 -0.43
N ILE A 204 2.51 15.87 -1.36
CA ILE A 204 3.52 16.37 -2.29
C ILE A 204 4.77 16.97 -1.60
N ASP A 205 4.61 17.56 -0.42
CA ASP A 205 5.72 18.12 0.37
C ASP A 205 6.57 17.05 1.07
N SER A 206 6.39 15.77 0.71
CA SER A 206 7.03 14.60 1.30
C SER A 206 6.62 14.34 2.76
N SER A 207 5.63 15.06 3.28
CA SER A 207 5.02 14.72 4.56
C SER A 207 4.07 13.53 4.38
N VAL A 208 3.97 12.71 5.43
CA VAL A 208 3.02 11.61 5.48
C VAL A 208 2.13 11.80 6.69
N SER A 209 0.83 11.78 6.47
CA SER A 209 -0.19 11.92 7.51
C SER A 209 -1.04 10.67 7.57
N PHE A 210 -1.18 10.10 8.76
CA PHE A 210 -2.15 9.03 9.00
C PHE A 210 -3.53 9.64 9.22
N LYS A 211 -4.52 9.21 8.44
CA LYS A 211 -5.87 9.75 8.43
C LYS A 211 -6.87 8.62 8.60
N VAL A 212 -7.91 8.87 9.39
CA VAL A 212 -9.02 7.95 9.62
C VAL A 212 -10.24 8.49 8.91
N THR A 213 -11.04 7.62 8.31
CA THR A 213 -12.25 8.01 7.58
C THR A 213 -13.36 8.39 8.56
N SER A 214 -14.16 9.40 8.21
CA SER A 214 -15.29 9.88 9.04
C SER A 214 -16.43 8.87 9.11
N GLU A 215 -16.60 8.13 8.02
CA GLU A 215 -17.61 7.11 7.83
C GLU A 215 -16.92 5.78 7.53
N PRO A 216 -17.57 4.64 7.77
CA PRO A 216 -17.16 3.39 7.16
C PRO A 216 -17.19 3.63 5.67
N VAL A 217 -16.01 3.85 5.07
CA VAL A 217 -15.87 3.77 3.62
C VAL A 217 -16.55 2.46 3.27
N ARG A 218 -17.53 2.48 2.38
CA ARG A 218 -18.18 1.23 1.96
C ARG A 218 -17.16 0.46 1.13
N LEU A 219 -16.17 -0.12 1.81
CA LEU A 219 -14.99 -0.81 1.28
C LEU A 219 -15.40 -2.00 0.41
N MET A 220 -16.61 -2.52 0.63
CA MET A 220 -17.26 -3.52 -0.24
C MET A 220 -17.53 -3.03 -1.68
N LYS A 221 -17.23 -1.78 -2.04
CA LYS A 221 -17.45 -1.23 -3.39
C LYS A 221 -16.24 -0.53 -4.02
N LEU A 222 -15.03 -0.76 -3.51
CA LEU A 222 -13.79 -0.37 -4.21
C LEU A 222 -13.38 -1.37 -5.30
N GLY A 223 -14.22 -2.37 -5.58
CA GLY A 223 -14.12 -3.22 -6.75
C GLY A 223 -13.93 -4.69 -6.40
N ASP A 224 -14.66 -5.55 -7.11
CA ASP A 224 -14.30 -6.96 -7.30
C ASP A 224 -13.28 -7.05 -8.45
N PHE A 225 -12.53 -8.15 -8.54
CA PHE A 225 -11.66 -8.43 -9.70
C PHE A 225 -12.45 -8.24 -11.02
N GLY A 226 -12.28 -7.08 -11.67
CA GLY A 226 -12.98 -6.70 -12.92
C GLY A 226 -13.81 -5.41 -12.88
N GLY A 227 -14.00 -4.75 -11.73
CA GLY A 227 -14.76 -3.49 -11.61
C GLY A 227 -14.05 -2.44 -10.79
N TYR A 228 -13.51 -1.41 -11.43
CA TYR A 228 -12.83 -0.28 -10.80
C TYR A 228 -13.87 0.75 -10.33
N ASN A 229 -13.84 1.17 -9.06
CA ASN A 229 -14.66 2.30 -8.62
C ASN A 229 -13.79 3.53 -8.37
N PHE A 230 -13.17 4.00 -9.46
CA PHE A 230 -12.26 5.12 -9.46
C PHE A 230 -12.87 6.41 -8.87
N PRO A 231 -14.14 6.77 -9.20
CA PRO A 231 -14.76 7.95 -8.61
C PRO A 231 -14.90 7.87 -7.08
N LEU A 232 -15.23 6.69 -6.54
CA LEU A 232 -15.32 6.49 -5.09
C LEU A 232 -13.95 6.60 -4.44
N TRP A 233 -12.92 5.97 -5.03
CA TRP A 233 -11.56 6.07 -4.52
C TRP A 233 -11.06 7.52 -4.51
N GLN A 234 -11.30 8.27 -5.59
CA GLN A 234 -10.94 9.69 -5.67
C GLN A 234 -11.68 10.51 -4.62
N GLN A 235 -12.98 10.27 -4.43
CA GLN A 235 -13.76 10.93 -3.38
C GLN A 235 -13.19 10.65 -1.99
N THR A 236 -12.80 9.41 -1.70
CA THR A 236 -12.19 9.03 -0.42
C THR A 236 -10.86 9.75 -0.20
N ILE A 237 -9.98 9.80 -1.20
CA ILE A 237 -8.71 10.56 -1.09
C ILE A 237 -8.98 12.05 -0.86
N GLU A 238 -9.91 12.65 -1.59
CA GLU A 238 -10.28 14.06 -1.42
C GLU A 238 -10.91 14.37 -0.05
N GLU A 239 -11.63 13.43 0.53
CA GLU A 239 -12.12 13.53 1.90
C GLU A 239 -10.96 13.50 2.91
N LEU A 240 -10.08 12.51 2.79
CA LEU A 240 -8.91 12.36 3.68
C LEU A 240 -7.93 13.55 3.59
N GLU A 241 -7.83 14.20 2.43
CA GLU A 241 -7.06 15.45 2.24
C GLU A 241 -7.66 16.64 3.00
N ARG A 242 -8.97 16.67 3.21
CA ARG A 242 -9.67 17.77 3.90
C ARG A 242 -9.71 17.58 5.41
N THR A 243 -9.59 16.34 5.89
CA THR A 243 -9.56 16.04 7.31
C THR A 243 -8.30 16.64 7.94
N PRO A 244 -8.41 17.38 9.06
CA PRO A 244 -7.26 18.01 9.73
C PRO A 244 -6.26 16.99 10.26
#